data_AF-A0AAW2KHQ4-F1
#
_entry.id   AF-A0AAW2KHQ4-F1
#
_cell.length_a   1.000
_cell.length_b   1.000
_cell.length_c   1.000
_cell.angle_alpha   90.00
_cell.angle_beta   90.00
_cell.angle_gamma   90.00
#
_symmetry.space_group_name_H-M   'P 1'
#
loop_
_entity.id
_entity.type
_entity.pdbx_description
1 polymer ?
#
loop_
_entity_poly.entity_id
_entity_poly.type
_entity_poly.pdbx_seq_one_letter_code
_entity_poly.pdbx_strand_id
1 'polypeptide(L)'
;MTAEALGENGTVPERDPVWTSWSNSMDALHVGDMDSAFAEVLSTGDDLLLVKLMDKAGPVIDQLSDEVATEVLHAVSQLLVEQNFFEMCLYWVQQLADIVMENGPDVLGIPMEVKMEILENLHEASSSLELAEEWDGSPPDQLLLQLASAWEIDPQHLGK
;
A
#
# COMPACT_ATOMS: atom_id res chain seq x y z
N MET A 1 1.93 3.19 -66.03
CA MET A 1 3.13 3.28 -65.17
C MET A 1 2.66 3.59 -63.77
N THR A 2 3.35 2.99 -62.82
CA THR A 2 2.85 2.42 -61.56
C THR A 2 2.43 3.45 -60.51
N ALA A 3 1.29 3.13 -59.90
CA ALA A 3 0.68 3.82 -58.78
C ALA A 3 1.51 3.64 -57.51
N GLU A 4 1.52 4.72 -56.74
CA GLU A 4 2.04 4.86 -55.39
C GLU A 4 1.19 4.00 -54.45
N ALA A 5 1.81 3.17 -53.63
CA ALA A 5 1.14 2.54 -52.50
C ALA A 5 2.08 2.63 -51.30
N LEU A 6 1.74 3.58 -50.42
CA LEU A 6 2.28 3.70 -49.08
C LEU A 6 2.13 2.38 -48.34
N GLY A 7 3.20 1.94 -47.72
CA GLY A 7 3.25 0.77 -46.85
C GLY A 7 4.13 1.02 -45.63
N GLU A 8 4.10 2.23 -45.06
CA GLU A 8 4.58 2.45 -43.69
C GLU A 8 3.48 2.02 -42.73
N ASN A 9 3.33 0.71 -42.55
CA ASN A 9 2.66 0.17 -41.38
C ASN A 9 3.63 0.31 -40.21
N GLY A 10 3.77 1.54 -39.71
CA GLY A 10 4.40 1.81 -38.44
C GLY A 10 3.54 1.20 -37.35
N THR A 11 3.85 -0.04 -36.96
CA THR A 11 3.42 -0.57 -35.67
C THR A 11 3.95 0.40 -34.64
N VAL A 12 3.06 1.24 -34.08
CA VAL A 12 3.38 2.05 -32.91
C VAL A 12 3.96 1.06 -31.89
N PRO A 13 5.20 1.27 -31.39
CA PRO A 13 5.73 0.41 -30.34
C PRO A 13 4.71 0.43 -29.22
N GLU A 14 4.19 -0.74 -28.87
CA GLU A 14 3.33 -0.92 -27.71
C GLU A 14 4.08 -0.26 -26.55
N ARG A 15 3.53 0.85 -26.04
CA ARG A 15 4.20 1.58 -24.96
C ARG A 15 4.33 0.62 -23.80
N ASP A 16 5.47 0.69 -23.13
CA ASP A 16 5.75 -0.12 -21.96
C ASP A 16 4.53 -0.11 -21.02
N PRO A 17 3.93 -1.28 -20.70
CA PRO A 17 2.70 -1.35 -19.91
C PRO A 17 2.84 -0.66 -18.55
N VAL A 18 4.00 -0.79 -17.90
CA VAL A 18 4.29 -0.16 -16.60
C VAL A 18 4.34 1.36 -16.74
N TRP A 19 4.94 1.88 -17.81
CA TRP A 19 4.90 3.32 -18.09
C TRP A 19 3.48 3.84 -18.30
N THR A 20 2.63 3.08 -18.98
CA THR A 20 1.24 3.45 -19.23
C THR A 20 0.46 3.50 -17.91
N SER A 21 0.60 2.47 -17.08
CA SER A 21 -0.02 2.44 -15.75
C SER A 21 0.49 3.57 -14.85
N TRP A 22 1.78 3.84 -14.83
CA TRP A 22 2.31 4.99 -14.07
C TRP A 22 1.73 6.32 -14.57
N SER A 23 1.61 6.52 -15.90
CA SER A 23 1.04 7.74 -16.45
C SER A 23 -0.43 7.92 -16.04
N ASN A 24 -1.24 6.86 -16.17
CA ASN A 24 -2.65 6.87 -15.77
C ASN A 24 -2.81 7.13 -14.27
N SER A 25 -1.97 6.51 -13.44
CA SER A 25 -1.97 6.73 -11.99
C SER A 25 -1.67 8.20 -11.64
N MET A 26 -0.71 8.82 -12.33
CA MET A 26 -0.40 10.24 -12.12
C MET A 26 -1.54 11.17 -12.58
N ASP A 27 -2.23 10.84 -13.66
CA ASP A 27 -3.40 11.60 -14.10
C ASP A 27 -4.56 11.49 -13.09
N ALA A 28 -4.82 10.29 -12.56
CA ALA A 28 -5.81 10.05 -11.50
C ALA A 28 -5.46 10.79 -10.20
N LEU A 29 -4.20 10.70 -9.78
CA LEU A 29 -3.68 11.42 -8.61
C LEU A 29 -3.86 12.94 -8.77
N HIS A 30 -3.63 13.48 -9.97
CA HIS A 30 -3.77 14.91 -10.23
C HIS A 30 -5.21 15.43 -10.09
N VAL A 31 -6.21 14.60 -10.45
CA VAL A 31 -7.63 14.94 -10.29
C VAL A 31 -8.20 14.55 -8.93
N GLY A 32 -7.39 13.96 -8.05
CA GLY A 32 -7.76 13.56 -6.69
C GLY A 32 -8.50 12.22 -6.61
N ASP A 33 -8.43 11.40 -7.66
CA ASP A 33 -8.98 10.04 -7.67
C ASP A 33 -7.93 9.05 -7.15
N MET A 34 -7.83 8.95 -5.82
CA MET A 34 -6.86 8.10 -5.15
C MET A 34 -7.10 6.62 -5.45
N ASP A 35 -8.35 6.17 -5.43
CA ASP A 35 -8.72 4.78 -5.68
C ASP A 35 -8.22 4.29 -7.04
N SER A 36 -8.52 5.05 -8.12
CA SER A 36 -8.02 4.74 -9.46
C SER A 36 -6.49 4.82 -9.55
N ALA A 37 -5.87 5.78 -8.85
CA ALA A 37 -4.41 5.94 -8.88
C ALA A 37 -3.68 4.73 -8.29
N PHE A 38 -4.18 4.19 -7.18
CA PHE A 38 -3.62 3.00 -6.53
C PHE A 38 -3.97 1.72 -7.29
N ALA A 39 -5.21 1.56 -7.76
CA ALA A 39 -5.63 0.40 -8.54
C ALA A 39 -4.77 0.19 -9.80
N GLU A 40 -4.45 1.29 -10.51
CA GLU A 40 -3.60 1.24 -11.70
C GLU A 40 -2.16 0.79 -11.36
N VAL A 41 -1.57 1.29 -10.28
CA VAL A 41 -0.22 0.86 -9.87
C VAL A 41 -0.20 -0.57 -9.35
N LEU A 42 -1.17 -0.96 -8.52
CA LEU A 42 -1.30 -2.33 -8.02
C LEU A 42 -1.43 -3.34 -9.16
N SER A 43 -2.12 -2.98 -10.24
CA SER A 43 -2.27 -3.85 -11.43
C SER A 43 -0.95 -4.22 -12.11
N THR A 44 0.11 -3.44 -11.88
CA THR A 44 1.45 -3.71 -12.42
C THR A 44 2.20 -4.80 -11.64
N GLY A 45 1.85 -5.01 -10.37
CA GLY A 45 2.60 -5.87 -9.44
C GLY A 45 4.02 -5.38 -9.14
N ASP A 46 4.33 -4.11 -9.40
CA ASP A 46 5.64 -3.50 -9.14
C ASP A 46 5.62 -2.75 -7.80
N ASP A 47 6.18 -3.37 -6.76
CA ASP A 47 6.24 -2.82 -5.41
C ASP A 47 7.00 -1.49 -5.35
N LEU A 48 8.02 -1.29 -6.19
CA LEU A 48 8.77 -0.03 -6.21
C LEU A 48 7.92 1.10 -6.79
N LEU A 49 7.06 0.79 -7.77
CA LEU A 49 6.10 1.75 -8.29
C LEU A 49 5.04 2.10 -7.25
N LEU A 50 4.57 1.11 -6.48
CA LEU A 50 3.64 1.32 -5.37
C LEU A 50 4.25 2.19 -4.28
N VAL A 51 5.45 1.87 -3.80
CA VAL A 51 6.19 2.68 -2.82
C VAL A 51 6.35 4.12 -3.30
N LYS A 52 6.65 4.31 -4.60
CA LYS A 52 6.78 5.66 -5.17
C LYS A 52 5.45 6.42 -5.20
N LEU A 53 4.33 5.75 -5.41
CA LEU A 53 3.01 6.39 -5.30
C LEU A 53 2.68 6.71 -3.83
N MET A 54 2.96 5.77 -2.92
CA MET A 54 2.75 5.95 -1.48
C MET A 54 3.54 7.14 -0.92
N ASP A 55 4.80 7.29 -1.30
CA ASP A 55 5.65 8.44 -0.95
C ASP A 55 5.05 9.78 -1.42
N LYS A 56 4.40 9.77 -2.59
CA LYS A 56 3.78 10.97 -3.18
C LYS A 56 2.45 11.34 -2.54
N ALA A 57 1.61 10.35 -2.27
CA ALA A 57 0.27 10.56 -1.77
C ALA A 57 0.25 10.73 -0.24
N GLY A 58 1.16 10.05 0.47
CA GLY A 58 1.02 9.77 1.89
C GLY A 58 -0.13 8.79 2.17
N PRO A 59 -0.40 8.47 3.44
CA PRO A 59 -1.49 7.58 3.84
C PRO A 59 -2.86 8.12 3.41
N VAL A 60 -3.61 7.34 2.64
CA VAL A 60 -4.94 7.72 2.12
C VAL A 60 -5.96 6.57 2.18
N ILE A 61 -5.82 5.64 3.13
CA ILE A 61 -6.68 4.45 3.29
C ILE A 61 -8.17 4.84 3.36
N ASP A 62 -8.49 5.97 3.99
CA ASP A 62 -9.84 6.51 4.14
C ASP A 62 -10.47 7.00 2.82
N GLN A 63 -9.68 7.12 1.75
CA GLN A 63 -10.11 7.56 0.42
C GLN A 63 -10.16 6.40 -0.59
N LEU A 64 -9.76 5.20 -0.19
CA LEU A 64 -9.76 4.01 -1.03
C LEU A 64 -11.05 3.21 -0.84
N SER A 65 -11.45 2.48 -1.88
CA SER A 65 -12.43 1.41 -1.74
C SER A 65 -11.87 0.27 -0.90
N ASP A 66 -12.73 -0.53 -0.27
CA ASP A 66 -12.31 -1.68 0.55
C ASP A 66 -11.39 -2.66 -0.21
N GLU A 67 -11.63 -2.85 -1.50
CA GLU A 67 -10.81 -3.71 -2.38
C GLU A 67 -9.39 -3.15 -2.51
N VAL A 68 -9.27 -1.88 -2.94
CA VAL A 68 -7.96 -1.24 -3.13
C VAL A 68 -7.25 -1.04 -1.79
N ALA A 69 -7.97 -0.65 -0.75
CA ALA A 69 -7.44 -0.53 0.61
C ALA A 69 -6.85 -1.86 1.11
N THR A 70 -7.55 -2.98 0.89
CA THR A 70 -7.07 -4.30 1.30
C THR A 70 -5.77 -4.66 0.58
N GLU A 71 -5.69 -4.44 -0.73
CA GLU A 71 -4.47 -4.73 -1.50
C GLU A 71 -3.31 -3.81 -1.10
N VAL A 72 -3.56 -2.52 -0.85
CA VAL A 72 -2.54 -1.60 -0.31
C VAL A 72 -2.07 -2.06 1.06
N LEU A 73 -2.98 -2.46 1.94
CA LEU A 73 -2.63 -2.91 3.30
C LEU A 73 -1.84 -4.23 3.31
N HIS A 74 -2.14 -5.13 2.39
CA HIS A 74 -1.36 -6.34 2.18
C HIS A 74 0.05 -6.03 1.64
N ALA A 75 0.19 -5.08 0.71
CA ALA A 75 1.52 -4.64 0.29
C ALA A 75 2.29 -3.93 1.42
N VAL A 76 1.62 -3.07 2.19
CA VAL A 76 2.18 -2.42 3.38
C VAL A 76 2.66 -3.46 4.37
N SER A 77 1.89 -4.52 4.65
CA SER A 77 2.33 -5.56 5.59
C SER A 77 3.62 -6.22 5.14
N GLN A 78 3.76 -6.53 3.85
CA GLN A 78 4.97 -7.14 3.30
C GLN A 78 6.17 -6.20 3.35
N LEU A 79 5.97 -4.90 3.16
CA LEU A 79 7.03 -3.89 3.17
C LEU A 79 7.45 -3.47 4.59
N LEU A 80 6.68 -3.76 5.63
CA LEU A 80 6.99 -3.39 7.02
C LEU A 80 8.32 -3.96 7.52
N VAL A 81 8.74 -5.13 7.05
CA VAL A 81 9.99 -5.76 7.46
C VAL A 81 11.22 -5.24 6.68
N GLU A 82 10.99 -4.45 5.65
CA GLU A 82 12.05 -3.86 4.83
C GLU A 82 12.53 -2.53 5.43
N GLN A 83 13.78 -2.50 5.90
CA GLN A 83 14.36 -1.32 6.58
C GLN A 83 14.18 0.00 5.80
N ASN A 84 14.27 -0.03 4.47
CA ASN A 84 14.17 1.18 3.64
C ASN A 84 12.75 1.77 3.58
N PHE A 85 11.73 0.98 3.90
CA PHE A 85 10.32 1.35 3.75
C PHE A 85 9.57 1.34 5.07
N PHE A 86 10.19 0.85 6.15
CA PHE A 86 9.58 0.65 7.45
C PHE A 86 8.85 1.88 7.98
N GLU A 87 9.53 3.03 8.10
CA GLU A 87 8.94 4.26 8.65
C GLU A 87 7.80 4.79 7.78
N MET A 88 7.93 4.69 6.44
CA MET A 88 6.84 5.02 5.53
C MET A 88 5.64 4.13 5.80
N CYS A 89 5.84 2.81 5.85
CA CYS A 89 4.78 1.83 6.10
C CYS A 89 4.12 2.04 7.47
N LEU A 90 4.86 2.47 8.48
CA LEU A 90 4.29 2.78 9.80
C LEU A 90 3.29 3.93 9.76
N TYR A 91 3.50 4.97 8.94
CA TYR A 91 2.48 6.02 8.78
C TYR A 91 1.18 5.47 8.20
N TRP A 92 1.25 4.48 7.30
CA TRP A 92 0.07 3.80 6.75
C TRP A 92 -0.63 2.93 7.79
N VAL A 93 0.13 2.16 8.58
CA VAL A 93 -0.41 1.37 9.69
C VAL A 93 -1.04 2.27 10.76
N GLN A 94 -0.44 3.42 11.04
CA GLN A 94 -0.98 4.37 12.00
C GLN A 94 -2.35 4.89 11.56
N GLN A 95 -2.49 5.28 10.28
CA GLN A 95 -3.80 5.67 9.75
C GLN A 95 -4.82 4.53 9.81
N LEU A 96 -4.41 3.28 9.50
CA LEU A 96 -5.28 2.11 9.67
C LEU A 96 -5.76 1.99 11.13
N ALA A 97 -4.85 2.09 12.10
CA ALA A 97 -5.21 2.03 13.51
C ALA A 97 -6.21 3.12 13.88
N ASP A 98 -5.97 4.36 13.46
CA ASP A 98 -6.88 5.48 13.71
C ASP A 98 -8.29 5.21 13.14
N ILE A 99 -8.38 4.76 11.89
CA ILE A 99 -9.65 4.40 11.23
C ILE A 99 -10.39 3.31 12.01
N VAL A 100 -9.69 2.24 12.39
CA VAL A 100 -10.27 1.10 13.13
C VAL A 100 -10.71 1.50 14.54
N MET A 101 -9.92 2.32 15.25
CA MET A 101 -10.29 2.80 16.58
C MET A 101 -11.51 3.72 16.54
N GLU A 102 -11.64 4.55 15.51
CA GLU A 102 -12.75 5.50 15.37
C GLU A 102 -14.04 4.82 14.88
N ASN A 103 -13.94 3.90 13.91
CA ASN A 103 -15.10 3.38 13.17
C ASN A 103 -15.41 1.91 13.45
N GLY A 104 -14.53 1.19 14.15
CA GLY A 104 -14.68 -0.20 14.55
C GLY A 104 -13.86 -1.20 13.70
N PRO A 105 -13.74 -2.46 14.16
CA PRO A 105 -12.81 -3.46 13.62
C PRO A 105 -13.11 -3.96 12.20
N ASP A 106 -14.33 -3.76 11.71
CA ASP A 106 -14.79 -4.28 10.43
C ASP A 106 -15.04 -3.18 9.39
N VAL A 107 -14.69 -1.92 9.68
CA VAL A 107 -14.97 -0.75 8.83
C VAL A 107 -14.43 -0.88 7.40
N LEU A 108 -13.25 -1.48 7.23
CA LEU A 108 -12.59 -1.65 5.93
C LEU A 108 -12.78 -3.04 5.31
N GLY A 109 -13.54 -3.94 5.95
CA GLY A 109 -13.75 -5.30 5.45
C GLY A 109 -12.47 -6.15 5.31
N ILE A 110 -11.36 -5.78 5.96
CA ILE A 110 -10.05 -6.44 5.81
C ILE A 110 -10.15 -7.93 6.17
N PRO A 111 -9.71 -8.85 5.29
CA PRO A 111 -9.68 -10.27 5.58
C PRO A 111 -8.82 -10.61 6.80
N MET A 112 -9.20 -11.64 7.55
CA MET A 112 -8.46 -12.11 8.72
C MET A 112 -6.99 -12.44 8.42
N GLU A 113 -6.71 -12.98 7.23
CA GLU A 113 -5.35 -13.30 6.77
C GLU A 113 -4.46 -12.05 6.74
N VAL A 114 -4.94 -10.96 6.14
CA VAL A 114 -4.21 -9.68 6.07
C VAL A 114 -4.08 -9.05 7.46
N LYS A 115 -5.13 -9.13 8.30
CA LYS A 115 -5.05 -8.67 9.70
C LYS A 115 -3.94 -9.39 10.48
N MET A 116 -3.84 -10.71 10.33
CA MET A 116 -2.79 -11.51 10.97
C MET A 116 -1.40 -11.14 10.45
N GLU A 117 -1.24 -11.03 9.14
CA GLU A 117 0.05 -10.69 8.52
C GLU A 117 0.56 -9.31 8.96
N ILE A 118 -0.32 -8.30 9.04
CA ILE A 118 0.03 -6.99 9.58
C ILE A 118 0.58 -7.12 11.01
N LEU A 119 -0.10 -7.87 11.88
CA LEU A 119 0.33 -8.04 13.27
C LEU A 119 1.65 -8.80 13.39
N GLU A 120 1.86 -9.84 12.58
CA GLU A 120 3.09 -10.63 12.55
C GLU A 120 4.27 -9.78 12.07
N ASN A 121 4.11 -9.05 10.98
CA ASN A 121 5.17 -8.22 10.41
C ASN A 121 5.46 -6.99 11.27
N LEU A 122 4.46 -6.40 11.95
CA LEU A 122 4.69 -5.40 12.99
C LEU A 122 5.49 -5.96 14.16
N HIS A 123 5.19 -7.19 14.59
CA HIS A 123 5.89 -7.83 15.69
C HIS A 123 7.36 -8.05 15.34
N GLU A 124 7.62 -8.61 14.16
CA GLU A 124 8.98 -8.84 13.64
C GLU A 124 9.75 -7.53 13.50
N ALA A 125 9.13 -6.53 12.86
CA ALA A 125 9.75 -5.23 12.63
C ALA A 125 10.06 -4.51 13.96
N SER A 126 9.15 -4.57 14.95
CA SER A 126 9.38 -3.99 16.29
C SER A 126 10.59 -4.59 17.02
N SER A 127 10.94 -5.84 16.71
CA SER A 127 12.06 -6.53 17.34
C SER A 127 13.37 -6.39 16.56
N SER A 128 13.28 -6.12 15.25
CA SER A 128 14.42 -6.22 14.32
C SER A 128 14.86 -4.87 13.76
N LEU A 129 13.98 -3.87 13.73
CA LEU A 129 14.23 -2.57 13.14
C LEU A 129 14.20 -1.47 14.21
N GLU A 130 15.08 -0.49 14.04
CA GLU A 130 15.13 0.70 14.89
C GLU A 130 14.51 1.89 14.13
N LEU A 131 13.68 2.66 14.84
CA LEU A 131 13.12 3.92 14.34
C LEU A 131 14.22 5.00 14.29
N ALA A 132 14.10 5.95 13.38
CA ALA A 132 14.95 7.14 13.41
C ALA A 132 14.70 7.95 14.69
N GLU A 133 15.74 8.66 15.17
CA GLU A 133 15.64 9.50 16.37
C GLU A 133 14.59 10.63 16.22
N GLU A 134 14.26 11.00 14.99
CA GLU A 134 13.29 12.05 14.63
C GLU A 134 11.89 11.53 14.32
N TRP A 135 11.63 10.23 14.48
CA TRP A 135 10.31 9.64 14.28
C TRP A 135 9.25 10.31 15.17
N ASP A 136 8.14 10.76 14.57
CA ASP A 136 7.07 11.49 15.28
C ASP A 136 5.78 10.68 15.51
N GLY A 137 5.69 9.49 14.92
CA GLY A 137 4.51 8.65 14.96
C GLY A 137 4.45 7.69 16.16
N SER A 138 3.43 6.85 16.16
CA SER A 138 3.27 5.77 17.13
C SER A 138 4.31 4.68 16.88
N PRO A 139 4.95 4.13 17.92
CA PRO A 139 5.91 3.05 17.75
C PRO A 139 5.20 1.74 17.35
N PRO A 140 5.89 0.82 16.67
CA PRO A 140 5.30 -0.38 16.08
C PRO A 140 4.64 -1.31 17.11
N ASP A 141 5.21 -1.41 18.31
CA ASP A 141 4.68 -2.20 19.43
C ASP A 141 3.36 -1.64 19.95
N GLN A 142 3.22 -0.31 20.00
CA GLN A 142 1.96 0.33 20.37
C GLN A 142 0.88 0.07 19.30
N LEU A 143 1.21 0.24 18.01
CA LEU A 143 0.28 -0.01 16.90
C LEU A 143 -0.19 -1.47 16.88
N LEU A 144 0.73 -2.41 17.08
CA LEU A 144 0.43 -3.83 17.20
C LEU A 144 -0.59 -4.08 18.31
N LEU A 145 -0.35 -3.55 19.51
CA LEU A 145 -1.26 -3.76 20.65
C LEU A 145 -2.64 -3.13 20.41
N GLN A 146 -2.70 -1.96 19.78
CA GLN A 146 -3.97 -1.30 19.44
C GLN A 146 -4.76 -2.15 18.44
N LEU A 147 -4.16 -2.52 17.32
CA LEU A 147 -4.82 -3.30 16.28
C LEU A 147 -5.22 -4.70 16.77
N ALA A 148 -4.33 -5.39 17.49
CA ALA A 148 -4.64 -6.69 18.09
C ALA A 148 -5.82 -6.60 19.06
N SER A 149 -5.87 -5.56 19.89
CA SER A 149 -6.99 -5.35 20.81
C SER A 149 -8.31 -5.04 20.08
N ALA A 150 -8.30 -4.24 19.01
CA ALA A 150 -9.52 -3.94 18.27
C ALA A 150 -10.04 -5.15 17.49
N TRP A 151 -9.14 -5.95 16.91
CA TRP A 151 -9.51 -7.16 16.18
C TRP A 151 -9.73 -8.37 17.08
N GLU A 152 -9.61 -8.22 18.41
CA GLU A 152 -9.75 -9.28 19.40
C GLU A 152 -8.80 -10.48 19.14
N ILE A 153 -7.58 -10.18 18.66
CA ILE A 153 -6.53 -11.15 18.35
C ILE A 153 -5.55 -11.19 19.52
N ASP A 154 -5.22 -12.40 19.99
CA ASP A 154 -4.23 -12.56 21.04
C ASP A 154 -2.79 -12.49 20.46
N PRO A 155 -1.98 -11.48 20.85
CA PRO A 155 -0.65 -11.30 20.28
C PRO A 155 0.37 -12.36 20.74
N GLN A 156 0.09 -13.18 21.77
CA GLN A 156 1.01 -14.22 22.24
C GLN A 156 1.14 -15.39 21.25
N HIS A 157 0.33 -15.39 20.21
CA HIS A 157 0.32 -16.40 19.17
C HIS A 157 1.07 -15.97 17.89
N LEU A 158 1.51 -14.70 17.81
CA LEU A 158 2.27 -14.16 16.69
C LEU A 158 3.70 -14.74 16.70
N GLY A 159 4.19 -15.23 15.56
CA GLY A 159 5.56 -15.74 15.41
C GLY A 159 5.84 -17.17 15.90
N LYS A 160 4.84 -18.06 15.89
CA LYS A 160 5.02 -19.51 16.16
C LYS A 160 5.21 -20.34 14.90
#